data_AF-A0A3S4HZX2-F1
#
_entry.id   AF-A0A3S4HZX2-F1
#
_cell.length_a   1.000
_cell.length_b   1.000
_cell.length_c   1.000
_cell.angle_alpha   90.00
_cell.angle_beta   90.00
_cell.angle_gamma   90.00
#
_symmetry.space_group_name_H-M   'P 1'
#
loop_
_entity.id
_entity.type
_entity.pdbx_description
1 polymer ?
#
loop_
_entity_poly.entity_id
_entity_poly.type
_entity_poly.pdbx_seq_one_letter_code
_entity_poly.pdbx_strand_id
1 'polypeptide(L)'
;MGFVAGAGTQIKITRAVLEAGVKRYFPWQFGVNYDVVGKGSGQPVWDEQYDVRTLLREQNVTEWVIVSTGIFTSFLFEPAFGVVNLAKKTINALGGWEMQVTVTSPADIGRLTTEIYLHQPRITNEVVFVAGETTSYAKTGGNGRTRDAANFLPEAY
;
A
#
# COMPACT_ATOMS: atom_id res chain seq x y z
N MET A 1 0.54 12.02 -9.20
CA MET A 1 -0.90 11.66 -9.19
C MET A 1 -1.01 10.25 -8.63
N GLY A 2 -1.80 10.04 -7.57
CA GLY A 2 -1.91 8.76 -6.84
C GLY A 2 -3.23 8.04 -7.07
N PHE A 3 -3.93 7.65 -5.99
CA PHE A 3 -5.21 6.90 -6.04
C PHE A 3 -6.31 7.64 -6.82
N VAL A 4 -6.23 8.97 -6.87
CA VAL A 4 -7.15 9.85 -7.62
C VAL A 4 -6.84 9.91 -9.11
N ALA A 5 -5.76 9.28 -9.57
CA ALA A 5 -5.48 9.17 -10.99
C ALA A 5 -6.52 8.24 -11.64
N GLY A 6 -6.99 8.59 -12.84
CA GLY A 6 -7.93 7.75 -13.58
C GLY A 6 -7.35 6.35 -13.85
N ALA A 7 -8.23 5.37 -14.07
CA ALA A 7 -7.86 3.99 -14.32
C ALA A 7 -6.78 3.85 -15.42
N GLY A 8 -5.81 2.97 -15.18
CA GLY A 8 -4.70 2.67 -16.10
C GLY A 8 -3.57 3.69 -16.09
N THR A 9 -3.61 4.71 -15.24
CA THR A 9 -2.56 5.74 -15.19
C THR A 9 -1.21 5.17 -14.77
N GLN A 10 -1.16 4.32 -13.75
CA GLN A 10 0.10 3.75 -13.25
C GLN A 10 0.73 2.80 -14.25
N ILE A 11 -0.10 2.05 -14.99
CA ILE A 11 0.39 1.20 -16.08
C ILE A 11 0.98 2.04 -17.21
N LYS A 12 0.30 3.11 -17.62
CA LYS A 12 0.81 4.01 -18.67
C LYS A 12 2.13 4.66 -18.28
N ILE A 13 2.23 5.18 -17.05
CA ILE A 13 3.47 5.77 -16.54
C ILE A 13 4.59 4.72 -16.50
N THR A 14 4.31 3.54 -15.96
CA THR A 14 5.31 2.47 -15.87
C THR A 14 5.82 2.05 -17.24
N ARG A 15 4.93 1.85 -18.23
CA ARG A 15 5.34 1.56 -19.61
C ARG A 15 6.21 2.66 -20.20
N ALA A 16 5.82 3.93 -20.05
CA ALA A 16 6.60 5.05 -20.55
C ALA A 16 8.00 5.14 -19.92
N VAL A 17 8.13 4.84 -18.62
CA VAL A 17 9.42 4.76 -17.92
C VAL A 17 10.30 3.66 -18.49
N LEU A 18 9.73 2.47 -18.72
CA LEU A 18 10.45 1.32 -19.27
C LEU A 18 10.87 1.56 -20.72
N GLU A 19 9.97 2.07 -21.57
CA GLU A 19 10.24 2.43 -22.96
C GLU A 19 11.31 3.50 -23.10
N ALA A 20 11.35 4.46 -22.17
CA ALA A 20 12.37 5.51 -22.14
C ALA A 20 13.73 5.05 -21.60
N GLY A 21 13.86 3.82 -21.09
CA GLY A 21 15.10 3.31 -20.51
C GLY A 21 15.56 4.09 -19.28
N VAL A 22 14.61 4.55 -18.45
CA VAL A 22 14.93 5.26 -17.20
C VAL A 22 15.81 4.38 -16.33
N LYS A 23 16.91 4.93 -15.80
CA LYS A 23 17.89 4.13 -15.04
C LYS A 23 17.36 3.60 -13.71
N ARG A 24 16.57 4.41 -13.01
CA ARG A 24 16.06 4.08 -11.67
C ARG A 24 14.64 4.60 -11.48
N TYR A 25 13.74 3.75 -11.02
CA TYR A 25 12.32 4.07 -10.90
C TYR A 25 11.73 3.66 -9.55
N PHE A 26 10.96 4.57 -8.96
CA PHE A 26 10.16 4.33 -7.75
C PHE A 26 8.69 4.53 -8.14
N PRO A 27 7.94 3.47 -8.50
CA PRO A 27 6.54 3.56 -8.87
C PRO A 27 5.68 4.03 -7.70
N TRP A 28 4.53 4.65 -8.01
CA TRP A 28 3.53 4.98 -7.00
C TRP A 28 2.84 3.71 -6.48
N GLN A 29 3.45 3.07 -5.49
CA GLN A 29 3.05 1.77 -4.92
C GLN A 29 2.95 1.80 -3.39
N PHE A 30 2.84 3.00 -2.82
CA PHE A 30 2.70 3.25 -1.37
C PHE A 30 1.35 2.74 -0.87
N GLY A 31 1.26 1.44 -0.67
CA GLY A 31 0.04 0.75 -0.29
C GLY A 31 0.31 -0.63 0.28
N VAL A 32 -0.78 -1.40 0.40
CA VAL A 32 -0.79 -2.80 0.82
C VAL A 32 0.09 -3.69 -0.06
N ASN A 33 0.35 -4.92 0.40
CA ASN A 33 1.09 -5.88 -0.39
C ASN A 33 0.22 -6.42 -1.56
N TYR A 34 0.32 -5.77 -2.72
CA TYR A 34 -0.47 -6.15 -3.88
C TYR A 34 -0.20 -7.59 -4.36
N ASP A 35 0.98 -8.15 -4.11
CA ASP A 35 1.29 -9.54 -4.46
C ASP A 35 0.44 -10.55 -3.67
N VAL A 36 0.07 -10.19 -2.44
CA VAL A 36 -0.76 -11.01 -1.55
C VAL A 36 -2.25 -10.77 -1.80
N VAL A 37 -2.63 -9.50 -1.93
CA VAL A 37 -4.00 -9.10 -2.32
C VAL A 37 -4.42 -9.76 -3.63
N GLY A 38 -3.51 -9.83 -4.59
CA GLY A 38 -3.75 -10.44 -5.90
C GLY A 38 -4.79 -9.70 -6.75
N LYS A 39 -5.13 -10.32 -7.88
CA LYS A 39 -6.12 -9.80 -8.82
C LYS A 39 -7.55 -10.17 -8.43
N GLY A 40 -8.51 -9.35 -8.86
CA GLY A 40 -9.94 -9.61 -8.62
C GLY A 40 -10.38 -9.34 -7.18
N SER A 41 -9.54 -8.63 -6.41
CA SER A 41 -9.70 -8.36 -4.97
C SER A 41 -10.75 -7.29 -4.64
N GLY A 42 -11.62 -6.94 -5.59
CA GLY A 42 -12.74 -6.02 -5.40
C GLY A 42 -12.43 -4.54 -5.66
N GLN A 43 -11.16 -4.16 -5.86
CA GLN A 43 -10.79 -2.80 -6.26
C GLN A 43 -9.95 -2.82 -7.56
N PRO A 44 -10.45 -2.30 -8.69
CA PRO A 44 -9.72 -2.29 -9.96
C PRO A 44 -8.34 -1.62 -9.90
N VAL A 45 -8.16 -0.66 -8.99
CA VAL A 45 -6.87 -0.01 -8.78
C VAL A 45 -5.83 -0.95 -8.14
N TRP A 46 -6.22 -1.97 -7.39
CA TRP A 46 -5.29 -2.95 -6.83
C TRP A 46 -4.78 -3.91 -7.91
N ASP A 47 -5.66 -4.34 -8.83
CA ASP A 47 -5.27 -5.12 -10.01
C ASP A 47 -4.27 -4.35 -10.87
N GLU A 48 -4.50 -3.04 -11.06
CA GLU A 48 -3.58 -2.17 -11.78
C GLU A 48 -2.20 -2.12 -11.09
N GLN A 49 -2.18 -2.04 -9.76
CA GLN A 49 -0.92 -2.01 -9.01
C GLN A 49 -0.20 -3.35 -9.02
N TYR A 50 -0.93 -4.46 -8.98
CA TYR A 50 -0.36 -5.79 -9.23
C TYR A 50 0.32 -5.86 -10.60
N ASP A 51 -0.36 -5.37 -11.65
CA ASP A 51 0.18 -5.37 -13.01
C ASP A 51 1.43 -4.51 -13.18
N VAL A 52 1.55 -3.39 -12.46
CA VAL A 52 2.80 -2.63 -12.40
C VAL A 52 3.95 -3.48 -11.85
N ARG A 53 3.73 -4.29 -10.81
CA ARG A 53 4.78 -5.16 -10.26
C ARG A 53 5.20 -6.23 -11.27
N THR A 54 4.25 -6.80 -12.00
CA THR A 54 4.52 -7.74 -13.09
C THR A 54 5.41 -7.11 -14.16
N LEU A 55 5.03 -5.95 -14.70
CA LEU A 55 5.80 -5.24 -15.73
C LEU A 55 7.25 -4.95 -15.30
N LEU A 56 7.46 -4.57 -14.03
CA LEU A 56 8.78 -4.27 -13.51
C LEU A 56 9.67 -5.52 -13.40
N ARG A 57 9.07 -6.67 -13.07
CA ARG A 57 9.77 -7.97 -12.95
C ARG A 57 10.07 -8.62 -14.30
N GLU A 58 9.27 -8.33 -15.32
CA GLU A 58 9.43 -8.88 -16.68
C GLU A 58 10.55 -8.22 -17.51
N GLN A 59 11.18 -7.17 -17.00
CA GLN A 59 12.24 -6.42 -17.66
C GLN A 59 13.52 -6.37 -16.81
N ASN A 60 14.66 -6.03 -17.43
CA ASN A 60 15.98 -6.02 -16.77
C ASN A 60 16.84 -4.77 -17.07
N VAL A 61 16.26 -3.72 -17.64
CA VAL A 61 16.97 -2.50 -18.06
C VAL A 61 16.86 -1.40 -17.01
N THR A 62 15.65 -1.14 -16.50
CA THR A 62 15.37 -0.14 -15.49
C THR A 62 15.49 -0.77 -14.10
N GLU A 63 16.39 -0.24 -13.26
CA GLU A 63 16.38 -0.58 -11.83
C GLU A 63 15.10 -0.03 -11.20
N TRP A 64 14.44 -0.82 -10.36
CA TRP A 64 13.23 -0.37 -9.67
C TRP A 64 13.26 -0.68 -8.18
N VAL A 65 12.56 0.12 -7.38
CA VAL A 65 12.32 -0.18 -5.96
C VAL A 65 10.88 0.16 -5.65
N ILE A 66 10.12 -0.83 -5.17
CA ILE A 66 8.76 -0.61 -4.68
C ILE A 66 8.83 -0.36 -3.17
N VAL A 67 8.20 0.71 -2.70
CA VAL A 67 8.03 0.96 -1.27
C VAL A 67 6.58 0.63 -0.91
N SER A 68 6.36 -0.52 -0.28
CA SER A 68 5.05 -0.95 0.19
C SER A 68 4.89 -0.54 1.65
N THR A 69 3.82 0.17 1.97
CA THR A 69 3.68 0.96 3.21
C THR A 69 2.53 0.52 4.11
N GLY A 70 1.80 -0.53 3.71
CA GLY A 70 0.48 -0.81 4.27
C GLY A 70 -0.50 0.32 3.94
N ILE A 71 -1.47 0.55 4.81
CA ILE A 71 -2.53 1.53 4.60
C ILE A 71 -2.08 2.91 5.11
N PHE A 72 -2.51 3.99 4.47
CA PHE A 72 -2.23 5.32 4.99
C PHE A 72 -2.97 5.51 6.32
N THR A 73 -2.30 5.99 7.37
CA THR A 73 -2.92 6.15 8.69
C THR A 73 -4.22 6.93 8.65
N SER A 74 -4.33 7.93 7.77
CA SER A 74 -5.54 8.73 7.57
C SER A 74 -6.75 7.92 7.09
N PHE A 75 -6.55 6.82 6.36
CA PHE A 75 -7.66 5.98 5.87
C PHE A 75 -8.37 5.21 6.97
N LEU A 76 -7.75 5.02 8.15
CA LEU A 76 -8.47 4.49 9.31
C LEU A 76 -9.62 5.42 9.74
N PHE A 77 -9.50 6.72 9.48
CA PHE A 77 -10.45 7.75 9.91
C PHE A 77 -11.37 8.22 8.78
N GLU A 78 -11.15 7.78 7.54
CA GLU A 78 -11.98 8.13 6.40
C GLU A 78 -13.31 7.34 6.45
N PRO A 79 -14.47 8.02 6.55
CA PRO A 79 -15.77 7.37 6.68
C PRO A 79 -16.07 6.28 5.66
N ALA A 80 -15.57 6.42 4.43
CA ALA A 80 -15.75 5.43 3.37
C ALA A 80 -15.15 4.04 3.71
N PHE A 81 -14.06 3.99 4.48
CA PHE A 81 -13.45 2.73 4.93
C PHE A 81 -14.09 2.20 6.22
N GLY A 82 -14.76 3.08 6.97
CA GLY A 82 -15.59 2.69 8.10
C GLY A 82 -14.85 1.98 9.22
N VAL A 83 -13.53 2.17 9.37
CA VAL A 83 -12.72 1.53 10.42
C VAL A 83 -12.92 2.24 11.75
N VAL A 84 -12.60 3.53 11.82
CA VAL A 84 -12.83 4.37 13.02
C VAL A 84 -14.01 5.29 12.78
N ASN A 85 -15.02 5.23 13.65
CA ASN A 85 -16.12 6.19 13.67
C ASN A 85 -15.98 7.11 14.90
N LEU A 86 -15.42 8.29 14.68
CA LEU A 86 -15.19 9.28 15.74
C LEU A 86 -16.50 9.79 16.35
N ALA A 87 -17.55 9.97 15.54
CA ALA A 87 -18.84 10.47 16.02
C ALA A 87 -19.54 9.48 16.97
N LYS A 88 -19.47 8.18 16.66
CA LYS A 88 -20.07 7.10 17.46
C LYS A 88 -19.10 6.55 18.52
N LYS A 89 -17.83 6.96 18.49
CA LYS A 89 -16.75 6.43 19.32
C LYS A 89 -16.63 4.90 19.22
N THR A 90 -16.73 4.38 18.00
CA THR A 90 -16.66 2.93 17.72
C THR A 90 -15.56 2.58 16.74
N ILE A 91 -14.96 1.42 16.92
CA ILE A 91 -14.06 0.78 15.94
C ILE A 91 -14.78 -0.40 15.29
N ASN A 92 -14.63 -0.56 13.98
CA ASN A 92 -15.04 -1.78 13.29
C ASN A 92 -13.81 -2.63 12.99
N ALA A 93 -13.73 -3.80 13.61
CA ALA A 93 -12.62 -4.72 13.41
C ALA A 93 -12.83 -5.49 12.09
N LEU A 94 -12.27 -4.96 11.00
CA LEU A 94 -12.37 -5.55 9.67
C LEU A 94 -11.57 -6.86 9.63
N GLY A 95 -12.24 -7.99 9.42
CA GLY A 95 -11.62 -9.31 9.43
C GLY A 95 -11.41 -9.92 10.82
N GLY A 96 -11.86 -9.25 11.89
CA GLY A 96 -11.75 -9.74 13.26
C GLY A 96 -10.83 -8.91 14.14
N TRP A 97 -10.97 -9.07 15.46
CA TRP A 97 -10.25 -8.25 16.45
C TRP A 97 -8.75 -8.51 16.49
N GLU A 98 -8.34 -9.74 16.20
CA GLU A 98 -6.93 -10.14 16.14
C GLU A 98 -6.27 -9.82 14.80
N MET A 99 -7.06 -9.38 13.81
CA MET A 99 -6.53 -8.97 12.51
C MET A 99 -5.57 -7.81 12.73
N GLN A 100 -4.34 -7.96 12.24
CA GLN A 100 -3.36 -6.89 12.28
C GLN A 100 -3.64 -5.91 11.16
N VAL A 101 -3.35 -4.64 11.40
CA VAL A 101 -3.35 -3.58 10.40
C VAL A 101 -2.01 -2.87 10.46
N THR A 102 -1.37 -2.75 9.31
CA THR A 102 -0.16 -1.95 9.14
C THR A 102 -0.54 -0.59 8.59
N VAL A 103 -0.15 0.46 9.30
CA VAL A 103 -0.36 1.85 8.88
C VAL A 103 0.93 2.65 8.86
N THR A 104 1.00 3.57 7.91
CA THR A 104 2.13 4.49 7.78
C THR A 104 1.64 5.90 7.47
N SER A 105 2.21 6.90 8.16
CA SER A 105 1.86 8.30 7.91
C SER A 105 2.53 8.81 6.63
N PRO A 106 1.96 9.79 5.90
CA PRO A 106 2.63 10.37 4.73
C PRO A 106 4.02 10.95 5.04
N ALA A 107 4.23 11.48 6.25
CA ALA A 107 5.52 11.98 6.69
C ALA A 107 6.55 10.84 6.80
N ASP A 108 6.17 9.71 7.39
CA ASP A 108 7.03 8.53 7.50
C ASP A 108 7.28 7.89 6.13
N ILE A 109 6.28 7.86 5.24
CA ILE A 109 6.46 7.38 3.85
C ILE A 109 7.54 8.21 3.16
N GLY A 110 7.46 9.54 3.23
CA GLY A 110 8.45 10.43 2.63
C GLY A 110 9.85 10.24 3.21
N ARG A 111 9.95 10.14 4.54
CA ARG A 111 11.22 9.91 5.24
C ARG A 111 11.83 8.56 4.86
N LEU A 112 11.09 7.47 5.00
CA LEU A 112 11.58 6.11 4.75
C LEU A 112 11.91 5.88 3.27
N THR A 113 11.13 6.46 2.35
CA THR A 113 11.47 6.44 0.91
C THR A 113 12.80 7.13 0.63
N THR A 114 13.07 8.25 1.31
CA THR A 114 14.35 8.98 1.20
C THR A 114 15.51 8.15 1.75
N GLU A 115 15.32 7.53 2.92
CA GLU A 115 16.33 6.64 3.52
C GLU A 115 16.63 5.43 2.60
N ILE A 116 15.61 4.81 2.01
CA ILE A 116 15.73 3.72 1.02
C ILE A 116 16.49 4.20 -0.23
N TYR A 117 16.14 5.39 -0.75
CA TYR A 117 16.78 5.94 -1.94
C TYR A 117 18.28 6.16 -1.75
N LEU A 118 18.67 6.68 -0.57
CA LEU A 118 20.04 7.02 -0.20
C LEU A 118 20.87 5.84 0.33
N HIS A 119 20.23 4.71 0.66
CA HIS A 119 20.90 3.54 1.25
C HIS A 119 22.08 3.02 0.42
N GLN A 120 23.13 2.57 1.12
CA GLN A 120 24.32 1.93 0.55
C GLN A 120 24.62 0.61 1.28
N PRO A 121 24.87 -0.51 0.59
CA PRO A 121 24.81 -0.67 -0.88
C PRO A 121 23.39 -0.42 -1.42
N ARG A 122 23.27 0.01 -2.69
CA ARG A 122 21.97 0.37 -3.25
C ARG A 122 21.01 -0.82 -3.26
N ILE A 123 19.77 -0.59 -2.83
CA ILE A 123 18.66 -1.52 -3.03
C ILE A 123 18.17 -1.37 -4.48
N THR A 124 18.04 -2.49 -5.18
CA THR A 124 17.58 -2.56 -6.57
C THR A 124 16.71 -3.80 -6.79
N ASN A 125 15.67 -3.65 -7.61
CA ASN A 125 14.76 -4.68 -8.08
C ASN A 125 14.05 -5.47 -6.97
N GLU A 126 13.66 -4.77 -5.91
CA GLU A 126 13.04 -5.35 -4.72
C GLU A 126 11.80 -4.56 -4.27
N VAL A 127 10.93 -5.27 -3.54
CA VAL A 127 9.84 -4.69 -2.76
C VAL A 127 10.34 -4.49 -1.34
N VAL A 128 10.42 -3.24 -0.90
CA VAL A 128 10.78 -2.87 0.47
C VAL A 128 9.51 -2.60 1.25
N PHE A 129 9.32 -3.33 2.34
CA PHE A 129 8.19 -3.19 3.23
C PHE A 129 8.53 -2.23 4.37
N VAL A 130 7.70 -1.21 4.55
CA VAL A 130 7.86 -0.21 5.61
C VAL A 130 6.58 -0.06 6.42
N ALA A 131 6.71 0.15 7.72
CA ALA A 131 5.58 0.35 8.60
C ALA A 131 5.89 1.50 9.55
N GLY A 132 4.93 2.42 9.73
CA GLY A 132 4.94 3.31 10.89
C GLY A 132 4.51 2.53 12.13
N GLU A 133 3.42 1.79 12.03
CA GLU A 133 2.92 0.92 13.09
C GLU A 133 2.17 -0.30 12.53
N THR A 134 2.30 -1.43 13.22
CA THR A 134 1.48 -2.63 13.00
C THR A 134 0.82 -3.00 14.32
N THR A 135 -0.50 -3.02 14.35
CA THR A 135 -1.28 -3.29 15.56
C THR A 135 -2.53 -4.09 15.24
N SER A 136 -3.14 -4.73 16.24
CA SER A 136 -4.45 -5.37 16.08
C SER A 136 -5.58 -4.44 16.54
N TYR A 137 -6.79 -4.65 16.03
CA TYR A 137 -7.96 -3.93 16.52
C TYR A 137 -8.21 -4.17 18.02
N ALA A 138 -7.84 -5.34 18.55
CA ALA A 138 -7.93 -5.65 19.98
C ALA A 138 -7.06 -4.71 20.83
N LYS A 139 -5.85 -4.38 20.37
CA LYS A 139 -4.92 -3.49 21.10
C LYS A 139 -5.34 -2.02 21.12
N THR A 140 -6.23 -1.59 20.22
CA THR A 140 -6.71 -0.20 20.18
C THR A 140 -7.84 0.10 21.17
N GLY A 141 -8.29 -0.90 21.95
CA GLY A 141 -9.13 -0.69 23.15
C GLY A 141 -10.53 -0.13 22.88
N GLY A 142 -11.01 -0.17 21.64
CA GLY A 142 -12.30 0.41 21.26
C GLY A 142 -13.48 -0.52 21.54
N ASN A 143 -14.63 0.06 21.92
CA ASN A 143 -15.92 -0.64 21.85
C ASN A 143 -16.35 -0.72 20.39
N GLY A 144 -16.61 -1.93 19.88
CA GLY A 144 -16.78 -2.14 18.44
C GLY A 144 -17.53 -3.41 18.07
N ARG A 145 -17.70 -3.63 16.76
CA ARG A 145 -18.23 -4.89 16.21
C ARG A 145 -17.29 -5.39 15.10
N THR A 146 -17.28 -6.69 14.89
CA THR A 146 -16.59 -7.31 13.76
C THR A 146 -17.37 -7.02 12.47
N ARG A 147 -16.65 -6.80 11.36
CA ARG A 147 -17.22 -6.70 10.02
C ARG A 147 -16.40 -7.52 9.02
N ASP A 148 -17.05 -8.00 7.98
CA ASP A 148 -16.37 -8.70 6.90
C ASP A 148 -15.35 -7.80 6.19
N ALA A 149 -14.19 -8.36 5.92
CA ALA A 149 -13.04 -7.72 5.28
C ALA A 149 -13.17 -7.63 3.75
N ALA A 150 -14.33 -7.92 3.16
CA ALA A 150 -14.48 -8.14 1.72
C ALA A 150 -14.00 -6.98 0.82
N ASN A 151 -13.84 -5.76 1.36
CA ASN A 151 -13.30 -4.59 0.66
C ASN A 151 -12.04 -3.98 1.31
N PHE A 152 -11.49 -4.65 2.32
CA PHE A 152 -10.37 -4.17 3.13
C PHE A 152 -9.51 -5.38 3.48
N LEU A 153 -8.40 -5.57 2.78
CA LEU A 153 -7.40 -6.60 3.09
C LEU A 153 -6.23 -5.92 3.80
N PRO A 154 -6.26 -5.76 5.14
CA PRO A 154 -5.13 -5.23 5.88
C PRO A 154 -4.22 -6.40 6.21
N GLU A 155 -3.60 -7.06 5.23
CA GLU A 155 -2.57 -8.01 5.60
C GLU A 155 -1.34 -7.24 6.07
N ALA A 156 -0.92 -7.53 7.31
CA ALA A 156 0.46 -7.32 7.70
C ALA A 156 1.31 -8.25 6.82
N TYR A 157 2.47 -7.73 6.38
CA TYR A 157 3.32 -8.31 5.34
C TYR A 157 3.53 -9.82 5.40
#